data_AF-A0A0P6S316-F1
#
_entry.id   AF-A0A0P6S316-F1
#
_cell.length_a   1.000
_cell.length_b   1.000
_cell.length_c   1.000
_cell.angle_alpha   90.00
_cell.angle_beta   90.00
_cell.angle_gamma   90.00
#
_symmetry.space_group_name_H-M   'P 1'
#
loop_
_entity.id
_entity.type
_entity.pdbx_description
1 polymer ?
#
loop_
_entity_poly.entity_id
_entity_poly.type
_entity_poly.pdbx_seq_one_letter_code
_entity_poly.pdbx_strand_id
1 'polypeptide(L)'
;MAFFTKFSPLIESFNTWTSPIAFFLTLFTFILSFNTRRKIEETKEIALFNDDLEGYLARLEGIRIAIDSIEDRNQAVPEKIIIEISKIALETKKRYPVLSTWRPEIRRPLKKINKLREKKIVTLNDFLEPFNELAALFWTRKEFPK
;
A
#
# COMPACT_ATOMS: atom_id res chain seq x y z
N MET A 1 -52.40 0.56 -38.01
CA MET A 1 -51.47 1.71 -37.98
C MET A 1 -51.63 2.62 -36.75
N ALA A 2 -52.83 2.88 -36.23
CA ALA A 2 -53.05 3.80 -35.09
C ALA A 2 -52.57 3.33 -33.70
N PHE A 3 -52.27 2.03 -33.52
CA PHE A 3 -51.74 1.49 -32.26
C PHE A 3 -50.27 1.90 -32.07
N PHE A 4 -49.43 1.70 -33.10
CA PHE A 4 -48.00 2.03 -33.07
C PHE A 4 -47.71 3.54 -32.93
N THR A 5 -48.58 4.42 -33.44
CA THR A 5 -48.41 5.87 -33.35
C THR A 5 -48.56 6.43 -31.93
N LYS A 6 -49.28 5.74 -31.03
CA LYS A 6 -49.40 6.12 -29.61
C LYS A 6 -48.25 5.60 -28.75
N PHE A 7 -47.66 4.46 -29.10
CA PHE A 7 -46.56 3.86 -28.33
C PHE A 7 -45.18 4.46 -28.66
N SER A 8 -44.97 4.93 -29.89
CA SER A 8 -43.70 5.54 -30.33
C SER A 8 -43.21 6.68 -29.41
N PRO A 9 -44.01 7.72 -29.09
CA PRO A 9 -43.54 8.81 -28.22
C PRO A 9 -43.33 8.37 -26.76
N LEU A 10 -44.05 7.35 -26.31
CA LEU A 10 -43.89 6.74 -24.99
C LEU A 10 -42.55 5.98 -24.88
N ILE A 11 -42.19 5.23 -25.94
CA ILE A 11 -40.92 4.52 -26.04
C ILE A 11 -39.76 5.50 -26.16
N GLU A 12 -39.88 6.56 -26.96
CA GLU A 12 -38.86 7.61 -27.08
C GLU A 12 -38.64 8.34 -25.75
N SER A 13 -39.72 8.69 -25.04
CA SER A 13 -39.60 9.31 -23.72
C SER A 13 -38.95 8.35 -22.72
N PHE A 14 -39.42 7.10 -22.65
CA PHE A 14 -38.82 6.07 -21.77
C PHE A 14 -37.33 5.85 -22.07
N ASN A 15 -36.94 5.77 -23.34
CA ASN A 15 -35.53 5.61 -23.73
C ASN A 15 -34.68 6.84 -23.39
N THR A 16 -35.24 8.05 -23.54
CA THR A 16 -34.59 9.31 -23.16
C THR A 16 -34.32 9.39 -21.65
N TRP A 17 -35.23 8.88 -20.83
CA TRP A 17 -35.08 8.87 -19.36
C TRP A 17 -34.21 7.72 -18.84
N THR A 18 -34.33 6.54 -19.45
CA THR A 18 -33.62 5.33 -18.99
C THR A 18 -32.18 5.25 -19.48
N SER A 19 -31.84 5.85 -20.62
CA SER A 19 -30.48 5.85 -21.15
C SER A 19 -29.46 6.53 -20.20
N PRO A 20 -29.72 7.73 -19.65
CA PRO A 20 -28.85 8.31 -18.61
C PRO A 20 -28.74 7.42 -17.37
N ILE A 21 -29.84 6.82 -16.92
CA ILE A 21 -29.85 5.92 -15.74
C ILE A 21 -28.98 4.68 -16.02
N ALA A 22 -29.12 4.07 -17.19
CA ALA A 22 -28.31 2.93 -17.61
C ALA A 22 -26.83 3.31 -17.72
N PHE A 23 -26.52 4.52 -18.20
CA PHE A 23 -25.15 5.04 -18.25
C PHE A 23 -24.56 5.21 -16.84
N PHE A 24 -25.30 5.80 -15.90
CA PHE A 24 -24.87 5.93 -14.50
C PHE A 24 -24.68 4.58 -13.83
N LEU A 25 -25.60 3.64 -14.02
CA LEU A 25 -25.49 2.27 -13.49
C LEU A 25 -24.27 1.55 -14.07
N THR A 26 -23.98 1.74 -15.35
CA THR A 26 -22.79 1.17 -16.00
C THR A 26 -21.52 1.75 -15.40
N LEU A 27 -21.42 3.08 -15.27
CA LEU A 27 -20.28 3.73 -14.63
C LEU A 27 -20.10 3.26 -13.18
N PHE A 28 -21.19 3.16 -12.43
CA PHE A 28 -21.17 2.66 -11.06
C PHE A 28 -20.68 1.21 -10.99
N THR A 29 -21.15 0.37 -11.91
CA THR A 29 -20.72 -1.04 -12.00
C THR A 29 -19.22 -1.12 -12.30
N PHE A 30 -18.70 -0.31 -13.22
CA PHE A 30 -17.26 -0.24 -13.47
C PHE A 30 -16.48 0.14 -12.21
N ILE A 31 -16.91 1.19 -11.51
CA ILE A 31 -16.27 1.62 -10.26
C ILE A 31 -16.28 0.49 -9.22
N LEU A 32 -17.41 -0.20 -9.04
CA LEU A 32 -17.52 -1.34 -8.15
C LEU A 32 -16.60 -2.48 -8.56
N SER A 33 -16.51 -2.82 -9.86
CA SER A 33 -15.62 -3.86 -10.36
C SER A 33 -14.16 -3.53 -10.09
N PHE A 34 -13.73 -2.28 -10.32
CA PHE A 34 -12.36 -1.84 -10.01
C PHE A 34 -12.05 -1.92 -8.51
N ASN A 35 -12.96 -1.44 -7.66
CA ASN A 35 -12.80 -1.51 -6.21
C ASN A 35 -12.76 -2.95 -5.69
N THR A 36 -13.61 -3.82 -6.24
CA THR A 36 -13.66 -5.24 -5.88
C THR A 36 -12.37 -5.93 -6.27
N ARG A 37 -11.89 -5.74 -7.50
CA ARG A 37 -10.62 -6.28 -7.97
C ARG A 37 -9.47 -5.84 -7.07
N ARG A 38 -9.39 -4.55 -6.74
CA ARG A 38 -8.37 -4.01 -5.84
C ARG A 38 -8.44 -4.68 -4.46
N LYS A 39 -9.63 -4.82 -3.87
CA LYS A 39 -9.79 -5.46 -2.55
C LYS A 39 -9.38 -6.94 -2.57
N ILE A 40 -9.62 -7.65 -3.68
CA ILE A 40 -9.15 -9.02 -3.88
C ILE A 40 -7.62 -9.07 -3.94
N GLU A 41 -6.98 -8.22 -4.74
CA GLU A 41 -5.51 -8.15 -4.85
C GLU A 41 -4.88 -7.78 -3.50
N GLU A 42 -5.46 -6.81 -2.80
CA GLU A 42 -5.04 -6.42 -1.46
C GLU A 42 -5.12 -7.57 -0.45
N THR A 43 -6.22 -8.34 -0.45
CA THR A 43 -6.38 -9.48 0.44
C THR A 43 -5.33 -10.57 0.15
N LYS A 44 -5.02 -10.80 -1.13
CA LYS A 44 -3.95 -11.72 -1.54
C LYS A 44 -2.58 -11.25 -1.04
N GLU A 45 -2.27 -9.97 -1.19
CA GLU A 45 -1.02 -9.40 -0.69
C GLU A 45 -0.92 -9.45 0.83
N ILE A 46 -2.01 -9.24 1.58
CA ILE A 46 -2.03 -9.37 3.04
C ILE A 46 -1.70 -10.81 3.46
N ALA A 47 -2.30 -11.82 2.80
CA ALA A 47 -1.99 -13.22 3.09
C ALA A 47 -0.51 -13.52 2.85
N LEU A 48 0.02 -13.14 1.68
CA LEU A 48 1.44 -13.28 1.36
C LEU A 48 2.35 -12.54 2.35
N PHE A 49 1.97 -11.32 2.75
CA PHE A 49 2.72 -10.54 3.71
C PHE A 49 2.84 -11.25 5.07
N ASN A 50 1.75 -11.88 5.52
CA ASN A 50 1.75 -12.65 6.76
C ASN A 50 2.62 -13.91 6.66
N ASP A 51 2.63 -14.58 5.52
CA ASP A 51 3.46 -15.77 5.29
C ASP A 51 4.97 -15.43 5.29
N ASP A 52 5.33 -14.25 4.77
CA ASP A 52 6.73 -13.79 4.68
C ASP A 52 7.25 -13.06 5.93
N LEU A 53 6.36 -12.83 6.91
CA LEU A 53 6.58 -11.90 8.02
C LEU A 53 7.81 -12.25 8.86
N GLU A 54 8.00 -13.54 9.17
CA GLU A 54 9.12 -14.00 10.00
C GLU A 54 10.48 -13.72 9.35
N GLY A 55 10.58 -13.86 8.01
CA GLY A 55 11.81 -13.58 7.28
C GLY A 55 12.20 -12.10 7.31
N TYR A 56 11.22 -11.21 7.22
CA TYR A 56 11.45 -9.77 7.36
C TYR A 56 11.81 -9.40 8.80
N LEU A 57 11.12 -9.96 9.79
CA LEU A 57 11.41 -9.72 11.21
C LEU A 57 12.82 -10.16 11.59
N ALA A 58 13.28 -11.32 11.15
CA ALA A 58 14.63 -11.80 11.44
C ALA A 58 15.72 -10.84 10.92
N ARG A 59 15.53 -10.26 9.73
CA ARG A 59 16.45 -9.28 9.14
C ARG A 59 16.41 -7.95 9.88
N LEU A 60 15.22 -7.49 10.26
CA LEU A 60 15.04 -6.26 11.03
C LEU A 60 15.64 -6.38 12.44
N GLU A 61 15.52 -7.54 13.07
CA GLU A 61 16.13 -7.83 14.37
C GLU A 61 17.66 -7.80 14.28
N GLY A 62 18.23 -8.37 13.22
CA GLY A 62 19.68 -8.27 12.96
C GLY A 62 20.17 -6.82 12.83
N ILE A 63 19.37 -5.96 12.18
CA ILE A 63 19.65 -4.52 12.11
C ILE A 63 19.53 -3.87 13.48
N ARG A 64 18.49 -4.21 14.25
CA ARG A 64 18.24 -3.70 15.59
C ARG A 64 19.43 -3.95 16.52
N ILE A 65 19.92 -5.19 16.57
CA ILE A 65 21.09 -5.56 17.37
C ILE A 65 22.32 -4.74 16.97
N ALA A 66 22.51 -4.52 15.66
CA ALA A 66 23.65 -3.76 15.16
C ALA A 66 23.57 -2.26 15.53
N ILE A 67 22.38 -1.66 15.56
CA ILE A 67 22.21 -0.26 15.97
C ILE A 67 22.21 -0.08 17.49
N ASP A 68 21.77 -1.08 18.26
CA ASP A 68 21.77 -1.03 19.73
C ASP A 68 23.20 -0.99 20.31
N SER A 69 24.20 -1.43 19.55
CA SER A 69 25.62 -1.28 19.89
C SER A 69 26.19 0.13 19.72
N ILE A 70 25.41 1.07 19.19
CA ILE A 70 25.83 2.46 18.95
C ILE A 70 25.38 3.31 20.14
N GLU A 71 26.33 3.77 20.96
CA GLU A 71 26.04 4.53 22.19
C GLU A 71 25.64 5.99 21.90
N ASP A 72 26.25 6.63 20.88
CA ASP A 72 25.98 8.04 20.53
C ASP A 72 24.92 8.16 19.43
N ARG A 73 23.85 8.91 19.73
CA ARG A 73 22.75 9.19 18.79
C ARG A 73 23.16 10.04 17.59
N ASN A 74 24.26 10.78 17.69
CA ASN A 74 24.78 11.58 16.59
C ASN A 74 25.79 10.81 15.73
N GLN A 75 26.18 9.60 16.15
CA GLN A 75 27.08 8.76 15.39
C GLN A 75 26.44 8.37 14.05
N ALA A 76 27.28 8.35 13.01
CA ALA A 76 26.87 7.91 11.68
C ALA A 76 26.51 6.41 11.70
N VAL A 77 25.35 6.07 11.15
CA VAL A 77 24.94 4.68 10.95
C VAL A 77 25.79 4.07 9.83
N PRO A 78 26.35 2.87 10.02
CA PRO A 78 27.10 2.18 8.98
C PRO A 78 26.31 2.05 7.68
N GLU A 79 26.92 2.39 6.55
CA GLU A 79 26.28 2.37 5.22
C GLU A 79 25.64 1.01 4.89
N LYS A 80 26.28 -0.09 5.29
CA LYS A 80 25.75 -1.45 5.15
C LYS A 80 24.33 -1.62 5.75
N ILE A 81 24.05 -0.95 6.87
CA ILE A 81 22.73 -0.98 7.52
C ILE A 81 21.73 -0.19 6.69
N ILE A 82 22.12 0.99 6.20
CA ILE A 82 21.28 1.83 5.33
C ILE A 82 20.93 1.11 4.02
N ILE A 83 21.88 0.39 3.44
CA ILE A 83 21.67 -0.43 2.24
C ILE A 83 20.69 -1.57 2.53
N GLU A 84 20.90 -2.31 3.62
CA GLU A 84 20.05 -3.46 3.95
C GLU A 84 18.61 -3.05 4.27
N ILE A 85 18.40 -1.98 5.04
CA ILE A 85 17.04 -1.49 5.32
C ILE A 85 16.36 -0.96 4.05
N SER A 86 17.13 -0.32 3.16
CA SER A 86 16.61 0.16 1.87
C SER A 86 16.24 -1.00 0.96
N LYS A 87 17.02 -2.09 0.99
CA LYS A 87 16.73 -3.32 0.26
C LYS A 87 15.43 -3.96 0.79
N ILE A 88 15.26 -4.05 2.10
CA ILE A 88 14.00 -4.52 2.71
C ILE A 88 12.83 -3.68 2.21
N ALA A 89 12.92 -2.35 2.30
CA ALA A 89 11.85 -1.46 1.85
C ALA A 89 11.53 -1.61 0.35
N LEU A 90 12.55 -1.77 -0.50
CA LEU A 90 12.37 -1.97 -1.93
C LEU A 90 11.72 -3.33 -2.24
N GLU A 91 12.14 -4.39 -1.55
CA GLU A 91 11.55 -5.73 -1.67
C GLU A 91 10.09 -5.72 -1.23
N THR A 92 9.76 -5.12 -0.09
CA THR A 92 8.36 -4.94 0.36
C THR A 92 7.53 -4.21 -0.71
N LYS A 93 8.06 -3.12 -1.28
CA LYS A 93 7.35 -2.37 -2.33
C LYS A 93 7.11 -3.19 -3.61
N LYS A 94 8.08 -4.02 -4.00
CA LYS A 94 7.97 -4.87 -5.20
C LYS A 94 7.05 -6.06 -4.98
N ARG A 95 7.06 -6.65 -3.79
CA ARG A 95 6.30 -7.85 -3.46
C ARG A 95 4.85 -7.56 -3.12
N TYR A 96 4.58 -6.38 -2.55
CA TYR A 96 3.24 -5.94 -2.17
C TYR A 96 2.91 -4.56 -2.77
N PRO A 97 2.80 -4.46 -4.11
CA PRO A 97 2.57 -3.18 -4.78
C PRO A 97 1.23 -2.54 -4.44
N VAL A 98 0.14 -3.30 -4.27
CA VAL A 98 -1.18 -2.75 -3.93
C VAL A 98 -1.15 -2.17 -2.52
N LEU A 99 -0.63 -2.92 -1.55
CA LEU A 99 -0.46 -2.47 -0.17
C LEU A 99 0.45 -1.24 -0.09
N SER A 100 1.60 -1.27 -0.77
CA SER A 100 2.57 -0.17 -0.75
C SER A 100 2.08 1.10 -1.45
N THR A 101 1.07 0.99 -2.33
CA THR A 101 0.52 2.13 -3.08
C THR A 101 -0.67 2.74 -2.35
N TRP A 102 -1.61 1.89 -1.92
CA TRP A 102 -2.93 2.31 -1.46
C TRP A 102 -3.05 2.42 0.05
N ARG A 103 -2.22 1.74 0.84
CA ARG A 103 -2.22 1.83 2.32
C ARG A 103 -1.20 2.86 2.80
N PRO A 104 -1.62 4.03 3.31
CA PRO A 104 -0.70 5.05 3.82
C PRO A 104 0.19 4.54 4.95
N GLU A 105 -0.32 3.60 5.75
CA GLU A 105 0.37 2.98 6.88
C GLU A 105 1.64 2.28 6.40
N ILE A 106 1.59 1.58 5.27
CA ILE A 106 2.74 0.89 4.66
C ILE A 106 3.56 1.85 3.80
N ARG A 107 2.90 2.69 3.01
CA ARG A 107 3.57 3.60 2.06
C ARG A 107 4.48 4.62 2.75
N ARG A 108 4.05 5.18 3.89
CA ARG A 108 4.79 6.25 4.59
C ARG A 108 6.15 5.77 5.11
N PRO A 109 6.26 4.66 5.88
CA PRO A 109 7.54 4.13 6.31
C PRO A 109 8.50 3.83 5.14
N LEU A 110 7.99 3.17 4.08
CA LEU A 110 8.80 2.87 2.88
C LEU A 110 9.35 4.15 2.21
N LYS A 111 8.57 5.23 2.20
CA LYS A 111 9.02 6.53 1.67
C LYS A 111 10.09 7.16 2.58
N LYS A 112 9.95 7.08 3.90
CA LYS A 112 10.95 7.61 4.85
C LYS A 112 12.29 6.89 4.71
N ILE A 113 12.28 5.55 4.59
CA ILE A 113 13.50 4.77 4.36
C ILE A 113 14.17 5.16 3.04
N ASN A 114 13.41 5.32 1.96
CA ASN A 114 14.00 5.76 0.68
C ASN A 114 14.66 7.13 0.78
N LYS A 115 14.11 8.06 1.57
CA LYS A 115 14.75 9.37 1.82
C LYS A 115 16.08 9.25 2.58
N LEU A 116 16.24 8.26 3.46
CA LEU A 116 17.52 8.06 4.16
C LEU A 116 18.64 7.72 3.19
N ARG A 117 18.34 6.97 2.13
CA ARG A 117 19.31 6.62 1.08
C ARG A 117 19.82 7.84 0.29
N GLU A 118 19.03 8.91 0.21
CA GLU A 118 19.40 10.14 -0.51
C GLU A 118 20.35 11.02 0.31
N LYS A 119 20.45 10.79 1.63
CA LYS A 119 21.36 11.53 2.51
C LYS A 119 22.79 11.02 2.37
N LYS A 120 23.76 11.93 2.32
CA LYS A 120 25.20 11.59 2.33
C LYS A 120 25.66 10.97 3.64
N ILE A 121 25.10 11.43 4.76
CA ILE A 121 25.39 10.94 6.11
C ILE A 121 24.05 10.80 6.82
N VAL A 122 23.83 9.63 7.44
CA VAL A 122 22.64 9.34 8.24
C VAL A 122 23.11 9.12 9.68
N THR A 123 22.67 9.98 10.60
CA THR A 123 22.93 9.79 12.03
C THR A 123 21.98 8.76 12.62
N LEU A 124 22.32 8.17 13.77
CA LEU A 124 21.42 7.24 14.46
C LEU A 124 20.08 7.92 14.80
N ASN A 125 20.09 9.20 15.21
CA ASN A 125 18.87 9.95 15.48
C ASN A 125 17.98 10.09 14.24
N ASP A 126 18.56 10.36 13.07
CA ASP A 126 17.83 10.40 11.79
C ASP A 126 17.27 9.03 11.39
N PHE A 127 17.93 7.95 11.80
CA PHE A 127 17.63 6.59 11.39
C PHE A 127 16.52 5.95 12.21
N LEU A 128 16.50 6.18 13.52
CA LEU A 128 15.65 5.45 14.46
C LEU A 128 14.16 5.58 14.16
N GLU A 129 13.67 6.79 13.87
CA GLU A 129 12.24 6.99 13.57
C GLU A 129 11.82 6.24 12.29
N PRO A 130 12.46 6.44 11.12
CA PRO A 130 12.14 5.66 9.92
C PRO A 130 12.26 4.15 10.10
N PHE A 131 13.28 3.70 10.84
CA PHE A 131 13.49 2.28 11.13
C PHE A 131 12.36 1.70 11.98
N ASN A 132 12.02 2.35 13.09
CA ASN A 132 10.96 1.91 14.00
C ASN A 132 9.60 1.89 13.32
N GLU A 133 9.31 2.87 12.46
CA GLU A 133 8.08 2.88 11.67
C GLU A 133 8.02 1.74 10.66
N LEU A 134 9.14 1.43 9.99
CA LEU A 134 9.19 0.29 9.07
C LEU A 134 9.01 -1.02 9.85
N ALA A 135 9.70 -1.18 10.96
CA ALA A 135 9.67 -2.40 11.73
C ALA A 135 8.32 -2.62 12.45
N ALA A 136 7.63 -1.54 12.83
CA ALA A 136 6.26 -1.59 13.33
C ALA A 136 5.28 -2.22 12.33
N LEU A 137 5.53 -2.12 11.01
CA LEU A 137 4.70 -2.81 10.00
C LEU A 137 4.71 -4.33 10.16
N PHE A 138 5.82 -4.88 10.62
CA PHE A 138 6.03 -6.32 10.73
C PHE A 138 5.79 -6.82 12.16
N TRP A 139 6.08 -6.00 13.19
CA TRP A 139 5.82 -6.37 14.58
C TRP A 139 4.35 -6.28 14.97
N THR A 140 3.61 -5.33 14.39
CA THR A 140 2.20 -5.16 14.74
C THR A 140 1.38 -6.20 13.98
N ARG A 141 1.28 -7.42 14.53
CA ARG A 141 0.34 -8.49 14.11
C ARG A 141 -1.14 -8.06 14.05
N LYS A 142 -1.46 -6.81 14.37
CA LYS A 142 -2.85 -6.34 14.38
C LYS A 142 -3.35 -6.35 12.95
N GLU A 143 -4.11 -7.40 12.67
CA GLU A 143 -5.21 -7.47 11.71
C GLU A 143 -5.44 -6.11 11.06
N PHE A 144 -4.99 -5.98 9.81
CA PHE A 144 -5.34 -4.82 8.99
C PHE A 144 -6.86 -4.63 9.11
N PRO A 145 -7.36 -3.49 9.63
CA PRO A 145 -8.78 -3.33 9.85
C PRO A 145 -9.53 -3.50 8.51
N LYS A 146 -10.56 -4.36 8.54
CA LYS A 146 -11.37 -4.85 7.40
C LYS A 146 -11.98 -3.75 6.53
#